data_AF-A0A7C4MAC3-F1
#
_entry.id   AF-A0A7C4MAC3-F1
#
_cell.length_a   1.000
_cell.length_b   1.000
_cell.length_c   1.000
_cell.angle_alpha   90.00
_cell.angle_beta   90.00
_cell.angle_gamma   90.00
#
_symmetry.space_group_name_H-M   'P 1'
#
loop_
_entity.id
_entity.type
_entity.pdbx_description
1 polymer ?
#
loop_
_entity_poly.entity_id
_entity_poly.type
_entity_poly.pdbx_seq_one_letter_code
_entity_poly.pdbx_strand_id
1 'polypeptide(L)'
;MSGIQSAICELPKNFQKFFNYLSNVVLGQFYSKLQSRNHVYFIIDTEARDSSLFEEKIVNAINSNIGKSYVLNFEKIGKEISFAKTVLPLIFLRSDFSVKIAEKCGSNKVAIILQSCIRGSGSLFSIAKKFLECRTCSPSERSKLGFEYDLSDDDNALEFFKECLHLYERTFGEKPAFVLKDLNPSYRVMSLNSTLSFLRKIEKLPTAFFLIIPKQSEYCIMPLWDKFTYVRLNKIKNEDIANLIKRTINDEFAFTERGLQLFCRKMRSIYGNEISATPLITALSDLLSFKKTKSLNKIDYGVVLNFFSTSFVKVKPPKPKPPSKGKSPYFGNEIERLTTECWKLGLDPNKALPYPFRCVLWHMRRGNIKYNKNGDFFVIQRYLGLLEFKKLARVLNELGYKKTPGTGKWVFSPKN
;
A
#
# COMPACT_ATOMS: atom_id res chain seq x y z
N MET A 1 14.82 -4.78 4.75
CA MET A 1 14.16 -6.02 4.29
C MET A 1 14.26 -7.18 5.29
N SER A 2 14.70 -7.03 6.54
CA SER A 2 15.04 -8.20 7.38
C SER A 2 13.97 -8.72 8.36
N GLY A 3 12.88 -8.00 8.65
CA GLY A 3 12.00 -8.35 9.78
C GLY A 3 10.95 -9.44 9.52
N ILE A 4 10.43 -9.56 8.30
CA ILE A 4 9.33 -10.51 8.00
C ILE A 4 9.88 -11.87 7.56
N GLN A 5 10.95 -11.91 6.77
CA GLN A 5 11.59 -13.15 6.31
C GLN A 5 12.24 -13.97 7.42
N SER A 6 12.98 -13.34 8.36
CA SER A 6 13.52 -14.08 9.53
C SER A 6 12.38 -14.77 10.27
N ALA A 7 11.26 -14.06 10.41
CA ALA A 7 10.10 -14.58 11.11
C ALA A 7 9.24 -15.58 10.32
N ILE A 8 9.49 -15.81 9.01
CA ILE A 8 8.87 -16.87 8.19
C ILE A 8 9.76 -18.12 8.16
N CYS A 9 11.09 -17.95 8.07
CA CYS A 9 12.05 -19.05 8.12
C CYS A 9 12.07 -19.74 9.49
N GLU A 10 11.77 -19.01 10.57
CA GLU A 10 11.61 -19.54 11.93
C GLU A 10 10.27 -20.29 12.15
N LEU A 11 9.37 -20.29 11.17
CA LEU A 11 8.10 -21.00 11.31
C LEU A 11 8.30 -22.51 11.13
N PRO A 12 7.59 -23.36 11.90
CA PRO A 12 7.64 -24.81 11.70
C PRO A 12 7.29 -25.18 10.25
N LYS A 13 7.89 -26.25 9.70
CA LYS A 13 7.74 -26.67 8.27
C LYS A 13 6.28 -26.67 7.76
N ASN A 14 5.34 -26.97 8.65
CA ASN A 14 3.90 -27.00 8.40
C ASN A 14 3.33 -25.61 8.03
N PHE A 15 3.86 -24.56 8.64
CA PHE A 15 3.52 -23.16 8.35
C PHE A 15 4.12 -22.65 7.06
N GLN A 16 5.34 -23.08 6.74
CA GLN A 16 5.96 -22.74 5.46
C GLN A 16 5.16 -23.34 4.30
N LYS A 17 4.72 -24.60 4.42
CA LYS A 17 3.82 -25.22 3.42
C LYS A 17 2.47 -24.50 3.32
N PHE A 18 1.89 -24.08 4.44
CA PHE A 18 0.66 -23.29 4.47
C PHE A 18 0.82 -21.93 3.76
N PHE A 19 1.87 -21.17 4.10
CA PHE A 19 2.17 -19.91 3.44
C PHE A 19 2.44 -20.12 1.94
N ASN A 20 3.07 -21.25 1.59
CA ASN A 20 3.29 -21.65 0.21
C ASN A 20 2.02 -21.82 -0.59
N TYR A 21 1.05 -22.54 -0.04
CA TYR A 21 -0.25 -22.68 -0.67
C TYR A 21 -0.97 -21.33 -0.82
N LEU A 22 -1.05 -20.52 0.24
CA LEU A 22 -1.77 -19.24 0.16
C LEU A 22 -1.16 -18.32 -0.89
N SER A 23 0.17 -18.24 -0.96
CA SER A 23 0.79 -17.46 -2.02
C SER A 23 0.49 -18.03 -3.40
N ASN A 24 0.47 -19.35 -3.59
CA ASN A 24 0.14 -19.94 -4.88
C ASN A 24 -1.31 -19.63 -5.30
N VAL A 25 -2.25 -19.56 -4.35
CA VAL A 25 -3.63 -19.14 -4.61
C VAL A 25 -3.70 -17.65 -4.98
N VAL A 26 -3.05 -16.78 -4.19
CA VAL A 26 -3.03 -15.33 -4.43
C VAL A 26 -2.32 -14.98 -5.74
N LEU A 27 -1.24 -15.69 -6.05
CA LEU A 27 -0.40 -15.49 -7.24
C LEU A 27 -0.84 -16.33 -8.43
N GLY A 28 -1.87 -17.18 -8.32
CA GLY A 28 -2.31 -18.04 -9.42
C GLY A 28 -2.69 -17.24 -10.68
N GLN A 29 -3.35 -16.09 -10.49
CA GLN A 29 -3.63 -15.15 -11.59
C GLN A 29 -2.39 -14.37 -12.02
N PHE A 30 -1.43 -14.15 -11.13
CA PHE A 30 -0.17 -13.49 -11.48
C PHE A 30 0.65 -14.35 -12.44
N TYR A 31 0.83 -15.64 -12.13
CA TYR A 31 1.60 -16.57 -12.95
C TYR A 31 1.04 -16.73 -14.37
N SER A 32 -0.27 -16.91 -14.52
CA SER A 32 -0.89 -17.03 -15.84
C SER A 32 -0.74 -15.74 -16.66
N LYS A 33 -0.76 -14.58 -16.00
CA LYS A 33 -0.57 -13.29 -16.65
C LYS A 33 0.88 -13.01 -17.04
N LEU A 34 1.88 -13.56 -16.34
CA LEU A 34 3.29 -13.45 -16.75
C LEU A 34 3.55 -14.08 -18.13
N GLN A 35 2.79 -15.11 -18.51
CA GLN A 35 2.91 -15.77 -19.82
C GLN A 35 2.44 -14.90 -20.99
N SER A 36 1.73 -13.80 -20.73
CA SER A 36 1.21 -12.90 -21.76
C SER A 36 2.28 -12.14 -22.56
N ARG A 37 3.56 -12.22 -22.15
CA ARG A 37 4.70 -11.49 -22.75
C ARG A 37 4.52 -9.96 -22.77
N ASN A 38 3.62 -9.43 -21.96
CA ASN A 38 3.45 -7.99 -21.82
C ASN A 38 4.66 -7.35 -21.13
N HIS A 39 4.85 -6.06 -21.38
CA HIS A 39 5.97 -5.28 -20.84
C HIS A 39 5.57 -4.43 -19.63
N VAL A 40 4.27 -4.23 -19.39
CA VAL A 40 3.76 -3.41 -18.29
C VAL A 40 2.65 -4.14 -17.55
N TYR A 41 2.84 -4.28 -16.24
CA TYR A 41 1.95 -4.99 -15.32
C TYR A 41 1.53 -4.07 -14.18
N PHE A 42 0.22 -3.96 -13.95
CA PHE A 42 -0.34 -3.33 -12.77
C PHE A 42 -0.75 -4.40 -11.77
N ILE A 43 -0.11 -4.37 -10.60
CA ILE A 43 -0.44 -5.24 -9.48
C ILE A 43 -1.27 -4.42 -8.50
N ILE A 44 -2.58 -4.70 -8.44
CA ILE A 44 -3.50 -4.01 -7.54
C ILE A 44 -3.42 -4.66 -6.16
N ASP A 45 -2.83 -3.94 -5.20
CA ASP A 45 -2.80 -4.34 -3.79
C ASP A 45 -4.13 -3.94 -3.12
N THR A 46 -4.98 -4.92 -2.86
CA THR A 46 -6.36 -4.68 -2.44
C THR A 46 -6.52 -4.16 -1.01
N GLU A 47 -5.57 -4.48 -0.11
CA GLU A 47 -5.64 -4.19 1.33
C GLU A 47 -4.34 -3.51 1.85
N ALA A 48 -3.60 -2.85 0.95
CA ALA A 48 -2.44 -2.00 1.22
C ALA A 48 -1.23 -2.66 1.93
N ARG A 49 -1.19 -4.00 2.04
CA ARG A 49 -0.07 -4.75 2.63
C ARG A 49 0.13 -6.15 2.05
N ASP A 50 -0.76 -6.64 1.18
CA ASP A 50 -0.67 -8.00 0.65
C ASP A 50 0.58 -8.15 -0.23
N SER A 51 0.91 -7.12 -1.01
CA SER A 51 2.11 -7.12 -1.85
C SER A 51 3.40 -7.26 -1.04
N SER A 52 3.47 -6.68 0.16
CA SER A 52 4.65 -6.78 1.04
C SER A 52 4.87 -8.20 1.58
N LEU A 53 3.79 -8.96 1.75
CA LEU A 53 3.84 -10.34 2.22
C LEU A 53 4.27 -11.29 1.11
N PHE A 54 3.81 -11.03 -0.11
CA PHE A 54 4.13 -11.86 -1.27
C PHE A 54 5.29 -11.31 -2.09
N GLU A 55 5.98 -10.25 -1.62
CA GLU A 55 7.02 -9.54 -2.37
C GLU A 55 8.09 -10.49 -2.89
N GLU A 56 8.63 -11.35 -2.02
CA GLU A 56 9.63 -12.35 -2.41
C GLU A 56 9.13 -13.29 -3.50
N LYS A 57 7.86 -13.71 -3.43
CA LYS A 57 7.30 -14.64 -4.40
C LYS A 57 6.92 -14.00 -5.71
N ILE A 58 6.46 -12.76 -5.67
CA ILE A 58 6.28 -11.91 -6.85
C ILE A 58 7.64 -11.76 -7.53
N VAL A 59 8.68 -11.40 -6.78
CA VAL A 59 10.06 -11.27 -7.25
C VAL A 59 10.58 -12.59 -7.83
N ASN A 60 10.40 -13.71 -7.14
CA ASN A 60 10.84 -15.03 -7.61
C ASN A 60 10.09 -15.45 -8.87
N ALA A 61 8.79 -15.18 -8.95
CA ALA A 61 7.99 -15.44 -10.13
C ALA A 61 8.46 -14.60 -11.33
N ILE A 62 8.77 -13.32 -11.13
CA ILE A 62 9.34 -12.44 -12.16
C ILE A 62 10.70 -12.96 -12.62
N ASN A 63 11.60 -13.27 -11.68
CA ASN A 63 12.93 -13.82 -11.98
C ASN A 63 12.84 -15.13 -12.77
N SER A 64 11.89 -15.98 -12.46
CA SER A 64 11.74 -17.30 -13.10
C SER A 64 11.08 -17.25 -14.48
N ASN A 65 10.32 -16.21 -14.80
CA ASN A 65 9.51 -16.15 -16.04
C ASN A 65 9.89 -15.01 -16.98
N ILE A 66 10.50 -13.93 -16.48
CA ILE A 66 10.75 -12.70 -17.23
C ILE A 66 12.24 -12.38 -17.25
N GLY A 67 12.89 -12.34 -16.09
CA GLY A 67 14.30 -12.01 -15.93
C GLY A 67 14.59 -11.25 -14.64
N LYS A 68 15.84 -10.78 -14.48
CA LYS A 68 16.31 -10.19 -13.22
C LYS A 68 15.48 -8.99 -12.75
N SER A 69 14.84 -9.14 -11.60
CA SER A 69 14.03 -8.11 -10.95
C SER A 69 14.87 -7.11 -10.16
N TYR A 70 14.52 -5.83 -10.29
CA TYR A 70 15.05 -4.68 -9.56
C TYR A 70 13.91 -3.99 -8.80
N VAL A 71 13.92 -4.10 -7.47
CA VAL A 71 12.84 -3.55 -6.63
C VAL A 71 13.15 -2.11 -6.25
N LEU A 72 12.21 -1.21 -6.51
CA LEU A 72 12.33 0.25 -6.36
C LEU A 72 11.17 0.80 -5.52
N ASN A 73 11.49 1.56 -4.47
CA ASN A 73 10.49 2.19 -3.60
C ASN A 73 10.25 3.66 -4.00
N PHE A 74 8.98 4.02 -4.23
CA PHE A 74 8.56 5.36 -4.68
C PHE A 74 8.47 6.44 -3.59
N GLU A 75 8.44 6.10 -2.30
CA GLU A 75 8.21 7.06 -1.19
C GLU A 75 9.34 8.11 -1.03
N LYS A 76 10.45 7.96 -1.77
CA LYS A 76 11.64 8.81 -1.67
C LYS A 76 11.74 9.92 -2.72
N ILE A 77 10.64 10.26 -3.40
CA ILE A 77 10.65 11.18 -4.54
C ILE A 77 10.19 12.60 -4.14
N GLY A 78 10.92 13.61 -4.63
CA GLY A 78 10.60 15.04 -4.49
C GLY A 78 9.46 15.50 -5.41
N LYS A 79 8.93 16.71 -5.18
CA LYS A 79 7.76 17.23 -5.91
C LYS A 79 8.05 17.53 -7.39
N GLU A 80 7.07 17.19 -8.23
CA GLU A 80 6.79 17.72 -9.58
C GLU A 80 7.94 17.76 -10.58
N ILE A 81 8.32 16.57 -11.03
CA ILE A 81 9.17 16.35 -12.20
C ILE A 81 8.51 15.16 -12.95
N SER A 82 8.51 15.09 -14.28
CA SER A 82 7.78 14.07 -15.07
C SER A 82 7.94 12.62 -14.57
N PHE A 83 7.07 11.69 -15.01
CA PHE A 83 7.16 10.29 -14.60
C PHE A 83 8.51 9.65 -14.99
N ALA A 84 9.08 10.03 -16.14
CA ALA A 84 10.42 9.61 -16.55
C ALA A 84 11.51 10.10 -15.57
N LYS A 85 11.50 11.39 -15.25
CA LYS A 85 12.41 12.04 -14.30
C LYS A 85 12.22 11.60 -12.85
N THR A 86 11.22 10.77 -12.61
CA THR A 86 10.95 10.13 -11.33
C THR A 86 11.49 8.71 -11.32
N VAL A 87 11.12 7.90 -12.32
CA VAL A 87 11.46 6.47 -12.39
C VAL A 87 12.93 6.26 -12.74
N LEU A 88 13.45 6.98 -13.73
CA LEU A 88 14.80 6.74 -14.24
C LEU A 88 15.89 7.02 -13.19
N PRO A 89 15.83 8.10 -12.40
CA PRO A 89 16.77 8.29 -11.29
C PRO A 89 16.70 7.20 -10.23
N LEU A 90 15.50 6.64 -9.94
CA LEU A 90 15.39 5.50 -9.04
C LEU A 90 16.12 4.27 -9.60
N ILE A 91 15.96 3.99 -10.89
CA ILE A 91 16.67 2.90 -11.56
C ILE A 91 18.19 3.13 -11.48
N PHE A 92 18.67 4.29 -11.91
CA PHE A 92 20.11 4.53 -12.03
C PHE A 92 20.82 4.71 -10.70
N LEU A 93 20.18 5.33 -9.70
CA LEU A 93 20.85 5.76 -8.47
C LEU A 93 20.44 4.95 -7.24
N ARG A 94 19.33 4.20 -7.30
CA ARG A 94 18.77 3.48 -6.15
C ARG A 94 18.63 1.97 -6.37
N SER A 95 19.09 1.44 -7.52
CA SER A 95 19.20 0.00 -7.75
C SER A 95 20.63 -0.41 -8.10
N ASP A 96 20.91 -1.71 -8.06
CA ASP A 96 22.17 -2.31 -8.52
C ASP A 96 22.23 -2.46 -10.05
N PHE A 97 21.21 -2.03 -10.79
CA PHE A 97 21.17 -2.10 -12.25
C PHE A 97 22.35 -1.36 -12.90
N SER A 98 22.55 -0.09 -12.54
CA SER A 98 23.65 0.74 -13.05
C SER A 98 25.02 0.19 -12.65
N VAL A 99 25.13 -0.35 -11.42
CA VAL A 99 26.35 -0.96 -10.89
C VAL A 99 26.77 -2.15 -11.73
N LYS A 100 25.84 -3.06 -12.03
CA LYS A 100 26.13 -4.22 -12.86
C LYS A 100 26.61 -3.84 -14.26
N ILE A 101 25.96 -2.87 -14.90
CA ILE A 101 26.37 -2.39 -16.22
C ILE A 101 27.77 -1.77 -16.14
N ALA A 102 27.99 -0.88 -15.17
CA ALA A 102 29.26 -0.20 -14.96
C ALA A 102 30.43 -1.19 -14.75
N GLU A 103 30.22 -2.26 -13.99
CA GLU A 103 31.28 -3.23 -13.67
C GLU A 103 31.65 -4.14 -14.85
N LYS A 104 30.69 -4.46 -15.71
CA LYS A 104 30.87 -5.46 -16.79
C LYS A 104 31.05 -4.85 -18.18
N CYS A 105 30.75 -3.57 -18.37
CA CYS A 105 30.70 -2.93 -19.69
C CYS A 105 31.69 -1.76 -19.87
N GLY A 106 32.82 -1.77 -19.14
CA GLY A 106 33.61 -0.56 -18.85
C GLY A 106 34.17 0.27 -20.01
N SER A 107 34.16 -0.23 -21.25
CA SER A 107 34.58 0.53 -22.44
C SER A 107 33.44 1.28 -23.15
N ASN A 108 32.17 1.02 -22.80
CA ASN A 108 31.03 1.68 -23.43
C ASN A 108 30.79 3.09 -22.84
N LYS A 109 30.47 4.07 -23.69
CA LYS A 109 30.20 5.47 -23.26
C LYS A 109 29.16 5.58 -22.15
N VAL A 110 28.07 4.81 -22.22
CA VAL A 110 27.04 4.73 -21.17
C VAL A 110 27.63 4.19 -19.88
N ALA A 111 28.40 3.10 -19.96
CA ALA A 111 29.02 2.49 -18.79
C ALA A 111 30.03 3.42 -18.11
N ILE A 112 30.77 4.24 -18.88
CA ILE A 112 31.70 5.24 -18.34
C ILE A 112 30.96 6.28 -17.48
N ILE A 113 29.78 6.75 -17.89
CA ILE A 113 28.96 7.65 -17.06
C ILE A 113 28.50 6.96 -15.79
N LEU A 114 27.99 5.73 -15.91
CA LEU A 114 27.55 4.98 -14.74
C LEU A 114 28.71 4.77 -13.76
N GLN A 115 29.90 4.40 -14.26
CA GLN A 115 31.14 4.30 -13.47
C GLN A 115 31.52 5.64 -12.83
N SER A 116 31.41 6.75 -13.56
CA SER A 116 31.71 8.10 -13.04
C SER A 116 30.81 8.48 -11.88
N CYS A 117 29.55 7.99 -11.86
CA CYS A 117 28.65 8.19 -10.74
C CYS A 117 28.90 7.21 -9.57
N ILE A 118 29.41 6.00 -9.83
CA ILE A 118 29.60 4.97 -8.78
C ILE A 118 30.96 5.09 -8.10
N ARG A 119 32.01 5.30 -8.88
CA ARG A 119 33.42 5.28 -8.44
C ARG A 119 34.08 6.65 -8.48
N GLY A 120 33.44 7.63 -9.11
CA GLY A 120 34.02 8.96 -9.28
C GLY A 120 34.09 9.74 -7.97
N SER A 121 35.03 10.68 -7.93
CA SER A 121 35.12 11.72 -6.91
C SER A 121 35.20 13.10 -7.59
N GLY A 122 34.88 14.16 -6.85
CA GLY A 122 35.02 15.54 -7.32
C GLY A 122 33.95 15.96 -8.34
N SER A 123 34.34 16.83 -9.28
CA SER A 123 33.40 17.51 -10.18
C SER A 123 32.70 16.57 -11.16
N LEU A 124 33.41 15.57 -11.70
CA LEU A 124 32.84 14.61 -12.65
C LEU A 124 31.76 13.74 -12.00
N PHE A 125 31.94 13.31 -10.76
CA PHE A 125 30.93 12.60 -9.98
C PHE A 125 29.66 13.44 -9.81
N SER A 126 29.81 14.71 -9.41
CA SER A 126 28.67 15.63 -9.23
C SER A 126 27.88 15.82 -10.54
N ILE A 127 28.60 15.99 -11.65
CA ILE A 127 28.01 16.16 -12.98
C ILE A 127 27.29 14.86 -13.44
N ALA A 128 27.93 13.70 -13.30
CA ALA A 128 27.33 12.41 -13.66
C ALA A 128 26.09 12.10 -12.81
N LYS A 129 26.14 12.38 -11.50
CA LYS A 129 24.99 12.25 -10.61
C LYS A 129 23.85 13.18 -11.04
N LYS A 130 24.14 14.45 -11.31
CA LYS A 130 23.16 15.43 -11.79
C LYS A 130 22.50 14.98 -13.10
N PHE A 131 23.29 14.44 -14.03
CA PHE A 131 22.82 13.89 -15.30
C PHE A 131 21.88 12.70 -15.08
N LEU A 132 22.26 11.73 -14.24
CA LEU A 132 21.43 10.56 -13.91
C LEU A 132 20.21 10.89 -13.03
N GLU A 133 20.22 12.03 -12.33
CA GLU A 133 19.03 12.62 -11.68
C GLU A 133 18.07 13.29 -12.68
N CYS A 134 18.36 13.23 -13.99
CA CYS A 134 17.58 13.88 -15.04
C CYS A 134 17.45 15.41 -14.85
N ARG A 135 18.50 16.04 -14.31
CA ARG A 135 18.58 17.49 -14.10
C ARG A 135 19.40 18.14 -15.20
N THR A 136 19.02 19.36 -15.55
CA THR A 136 19.63 20.09 -16.67
C THR A 136 21.12 20.31 -16.47
N CYS A 137 21.93 19.80 -17.40
CA CYS A 137 23.37 19.96 -17.49
C CYS A 137 23.74 21.08 -18.46
N SER A 138 24.66 21.96 -18.06
CA SER A 138 25.18 23.00 -18.94
C SER A 138 25.93 22.38 -20.15
N PRO A 139 26.15 23.12 -21.24
CA PRO A 139 26.95 22.64 -22.37
C PRO A 139 28.36 22.16 -21.97
N SER A 140 29.00 22.85 -21.01
CA SER A 140 30.32 22.47 -20.50
C SER A 140 30.27 21.20 -19.63
N GLU A 141 29.20 21.00 -18.86
CA GLU A 141 28.97 19.76 -18.10
C GLU A 141 28.73 18.57 -19.04
N ARG A 142 27.92 18.77 -20.08
CA ARG A 142 27.64 17.77 -21.14
C ARG A 142 28.89 17.36 -21.91
N SER A 143 29.71 18.34 -22.31
CA SER A 143 31.01 18.09 -22.94
C SER A 143 31.95 17.25 -22.05
N LYS A 144 31.97 17.50 -20.73
CA LYS A 144 32.75 16.68 -19.77
C LYS A 144 32.26 15.24 -19.65
N LEU A 145 30.97 14.99 -19.87
CA LEU A 145 30.40 13.63 -19.90
C LEU A 145 30.56 12.95 -21.27
N GLY A 146 30.87 13.71 -22.32
CA GLY A 146 30.95 13.20 -23.70
C GLY A 146 29.59 12.93 -24.35
N PHE A 147 28.53 13.62 -23.90
CA PHE A 147 27.17 13.51 -24.45
C PHE A 147 26.65 14.87 -24.87
N GLU A 148 26.00 14.95 -26.04
CA GLU A 148 25.49 16.21 -26.60
C GLU A 148 24.09 16.56 -26.10
N TYR A 149 23.35 15.59 -25.58
CA TYR A 149 21.98 15.74 -25.10
C TYR A 149 21.89 15.67 -23.57
N ASP A 150 20.73 16.07 -23.05
CA ASP A 150 20.46 16.24 -21.61
C ASP A 150 19.29 15.34 -21.20
N LEU A 151 19.42 14.59 -20.09
CA LEU A 151 18.37 13.71 -19.58
C LEU A 151 17.24 14.46 -18.87
N SER A 152 17.32 15.79 -18.78
CA SER A 152 16.19 16.65 -18.40
C SER A 152 15.15 16.79 -19.52
N ASP A 153 15.37 16.21 -20.69
CA ASP A 153 14.32 15.92 -21.65
C ASP A 153 13.88 14.44 -21.54
N ASP A 154 12.57 14.18 -21.56
CA ASP A 154 12.02 12.85 -21.33
C ASP A 154 12.39 11.86 -22.45
N ASP A 155 12.50 12.33 -23.70
CA ASP A 155 12.86 11.49 -24.85
C ASP A 155 14.34 11.12 -24.81
N ASN A 156 15.22 12.08 -24.53
CA ASN A 156 16.64 11.83 -24.32
C ASN A 156 16.90 10.88 -23.14
N ALA A 157 16.17 11.05 -22.04
CA ALA A 157 16.27 10.18 -20.87
C ALA A 157 15.87 8.73 -21.20
N LEU A 158 14.82 8.55 -21.99
CA LEU A 158 14.35 7.24 -22.43
C LEU A 158 15.29 6.58 -23.44
N GLU A 159 15.88 7.34 -24.37
CA GLU A 159 16.86 6.78 -25.30
C GLU A 159 18.14 6.34 -24.57
N PHE A 160 18.64 7.15 -23.62
CA PHE A 160 19.75 6.75 -22.75
C PHE A 160 19.41 5.48 -21.94
N PHE A 161 18.20 5.40 -21.41
CA PHE A 161 17.74 4.21 -20.70
C PHE A 161 17.67 2.98 -21.61
N LYS A 162 17.17 3.13 -22.83
CA LYS A 162 17.12 2.07 -23.84
C LYS A 162 18.53 1.57 -24.21
N GLU A 163 19.51 2.46 -24.35
CA GLU A 163 20.91 2.07 -24.53
C GLU A 163 21.43 1.23 -23.35
N CYS A 164 21.10 1.62 -22.12
CA CYS A 164 21.44 0.84 -20.92
C CYS A 164 20.80 -0.55 -20.96
N LEU A 165 19.53 -0.66 -21.37
CA LEU A 165 18.82 -1.93 -21.49
C LEU A 165 19.46 -2.85 -22.53
N HIS A 166 19.78 -2.32 -23.72
CA HIS A 166 20.45 -3.11 -24.76
C HIS A 166 21.84 -3.57 -24.33
N LEU A 167 22.59 -2.70 -23.64
CA LEU A 167 23.89 -3.06 -23.10
C LEU A 167 23.77 -4.17 -22.05
N TYR A 168 22.78 -4.07 -21.16
CA TYR A 168 22.46 -5.09 -20.18
C TYR A 168 22.12 -6.44 -20.84
N GLU A 169 21.16 -6.45 -21.77
CA GLU A 169 20.71 -7.67 -22.45
C GLU A 169 21.87 -8.35 -23.20
N ARG A 170 22.71 -7.59 -23.90
CA ARG A 170 23.91 -8.11 -24.57
C ARG A 170 24.93 -8.71 -23.61
N THR A 171 25.05 -8.17 -22.40
CA THR A 171 26.09 -8.54 -21.44
C THR A 171 25.67 -9.73 -20.58
N PHE A 172 24.40 -9.79 -20.19
CA PHE A 172 23.89 -10.77 -19.23
C PHE A 172 23.01 -11.85 -19.89
N GLY A 173 22.60 -11.68 -21.16
CA GLY A 173 21.74 -12.63 -21.86
C GLY A 173 20.32 -12.71 -21.30
N GLU A 174 19.93 -11.77 -20.44
CA GLU A 174 18.61 -11.69 -19.81
C GLU A 174 18.08 -10.26 -19.82
N LYS A 175 16.76 -10.10 -19.66
CA LYS A 175 16.10 -8.80 -19.61
C LYS A 175 15.89 -8.36 -18.17
N PRO A 176 16.15 -7.09 -17.82
CA PRO A 176 15.81 -6.58 -16.50
C PRO A 176 14.30 -6.41 -16.38
N ALA A 177 13.80 -6.53 -15.15
CA ALA A 177 12.43 -6.23 -14.78
C ALA A 177 12.41 -5.26 -13.60
N PHE A 178 11.65 -4.17 -13.67
CA PHE A 178 11.61 -3.15 -12.63
C PHE A 178 10.30 -3.25 -11.84
N VAL A 179 10.41 -3.49 -10.53
CA VAL A 179 9.28 -3.60 -9.62
C VAL A 179 9.16 -2.31 -8.83
N LEU A 180 8.17 -1.48 -9.19
CA LEU A 180 7.89 -0.19 -8.58
C LEU A 180 6.85 -0.39 -7.47
N LYS A 181 7.24 -0.16 -6.22
CA LYS A 181 6.36 -0.31 -5.04
C LYS A 181 6.12 0.99 -4.29
N ASP A 182 5.12 0.96 -3.42
CA ASP A 182 4.68 2.10 -2.61
C ASP A 182 4.29 3.30 -3.49
N LEU A 183 3.72 3.01 -4.66
CA LEU A 183 3.25 4.03 -5.58
C LEU A 183 2.00 4.69 -4.97
N ASN A 184 2.12 5.92 -4.51
CA ASN A 184 1.00 6.74 -4.08
C ASN A 184 0.66 7.78 -5.16
N PRO A 185 -0.22 7.45 -6.12
CA PRO A 185 -0.67 8.38 -7.14
C PRO A 185 -1.63 9.38 -6.51
N SER A 186 -1.09 10.28 -5.69
CA SER A 186 -1.77 11.54 -5.43
C SER A 186 -1.68 12.40 -6.69
N TYR A 187 -2.70 13.21 -6.96
CA TYR A 187 -2.75 14.18 -8.06
C TYR A 187 -1.54 15.15 -8.10
N ARG A 188 -0.73 15.20 -7.04
CA ARG A 188 0.46 16.05 -6.92
C ARG A 188 1.78 15.38 -7.31
N VAL A 189 1.80 14.05 -7.45
CA VAL A 189 3.05 13.30 -7.70
C VAL A 189 3.14 12.84 -9.15
N MET A 190 2.02 12.64 -9.84
CA MET A 190 2.01 12.11 -11.21
C MET A 190 0.97 12.81 -12.09
N SER A 191 1.44 13.50 -13.12
CA SER A 191 0.60 13.89 -14.26
C SER A 191 0.17 12.63 -14.99
N LEU A 192 -1.15 12.43 -15.15
CA LEU A 192 -1.68 11.29 -15.90
C LEU A 192 -1.09 11.26 -17.31
N ASN A 193 -1.05 12.40 -18.00
CA ASN A 193 -0.50 12.49 -19.35
C ASN A 193 0.98 12.12 -19.44
N SER A 194 1.80 12.58 -18.48
CA SER A 194 3.23 12.22 -18.44
C SER A 194 3.41 10.73 -18.18
N THR A 195 2.62 10.17 -17.26
CA THR A 195 2.64 8.73 -16.94
C THR A 195 2.25 7.90 -18.17
N LEU A 196 1.15 8.27 -18.83
CA LEU A 196 0.67 7.61 -20.05
C LEU A 196 1.71 7.66 -21.18
N SER A 197 2.34 8.82 -21.39
CA SER A 197 3.38 8.99 -22.39
C SER A 197 4.56 8.07 -22.12
N PHE A 198 5.05 8.04 -20.87
CA PHE A 198 6.14 7.16 -20.47
C PHE A 198 5.78 5.68 -20.65
N LEU A 199 4.62 5.24 -20.13
CA LEU A 199 4.18 3.84 -20.20
C LEU A 199 4.09 3.32 -21.65
N ARG A 200 3.60 4.14 -22.58
CA ARG A 200 3.57 3.79 -24.02
C ARG A 200 4.94 3.66 -24.65
N LYS A 201 5.92 4.47 -24.20
CA LYS A 201 7.28 4.41 -24.71
C LYS A 201 8.01 3.18 -24.16
N ILE A 202 7.86 2.87 -22.87
CA ILE A 202 8.51 1.71 -22.25
C ILE A 202 7.91 0.37 -22.67
N GLU A 203 6.64 0.33 -23.12
CA GLU A 203 5.99 -0.88 -23.62
C GLU A 203 6.75 -1.51 -24.81
N LYS A 204 7.48 -0.70 -25.57
CA LYS A 204 8.27 -1.14 -26.72
C LYS A 204 9.72 -1.52 -26.36
N LEU A 205 10.12 -1.37 -25.11
CA LEU A 205 11.49 -1.61 -24.67
C LEU A 205 11.68 -3.07 -24.23
N PRO A 206 12.90 -3.63 -24.31
CA PRO A 206 13.20 -5.01 -23.91
C PRO A 206 13.30 -5.14 -22.38
N THR A 207 12.28 -4.69 -21.65
CA THR A 207 12.20 -4.71 -20.18
C THR A 207 10.76 -4.88 -19.75
N ALA A 208 10.54 -5.32 -18.51
CA ALA A 208 9.21 -5.38 -17.91
C ALA A 208 9.10 -4.41 -16.73
N PHE A 209 7.97 -3.74 -16.60
CA PHE A 209 7.64 -2.88 -15.47
C PHE A 209 6.46 -3.46 -14.70
N PHE A 210 6.64 -3.61 -13.39
CA PHE A 210 5.61 -4.06 -12.45
C PHE A 210 5.29 -2.91 -11.50
N LEU A 211 4.10 -2.33 -11.63
CA LEU A 211 3.64 -1.24 -10.78
C LEU A 211 2.70 -1.78 -9.71
N ILE A 212 3.15 -1.80 -8.47
CA ILE A 212 2.34 -2.17 -7.31
C ILE A 212 1.62 -0.92 -6.83
N ILE A 213 0.29 -0.93 -6.95
CA ILE A 213 -0.56 0.22 -6.63
C ILE A 213 -1.63 -0.17 -5.62
N PRO A 214 -1.94 0.71 -4.65
CA PRO A 214 -2.97 0.45 -3.68
C PRO A 214 -4.35 0.53 -4.35
N LYS A 215 -5.31 -0.25 -3.85
CA LYS A 215 -6.68 -0.33 -4.41
C LYS A 215 -7.36 1.01 -4.60
N GLN A 216 -7.13 1.95 -3.67
CA GLN A 216 -7.76 3.27 -3.72
C GLN A 216 -7.33 4.07 -4.97
N SER A 217 -6.22 3.67 -5.58
CA SER A 217 -5.65 4.25 -6.80
C SER A 217 -6.06 3.52 -8.07
N GLU A 218 -6.83 2.43 -7.96
CA GLU A 218 -7.31 1.65 -9.09
C GLU A 218 -8.14 2.50 -10.07
N TYR A 219 -8.94 3.44 -9.58
CA TYR A 219 -9.69 4.35 -10.45
C TYR A 219 -8.76 5.18 -11.37
N CYS A 220 -7.60 5.63 -10.86
CA CYS A 220 -6.70 6.50 -11.61
C CYS A 220 -6.05 5.82 -12.82
N ILE A 221 -5.98 4.48 -12.80
CA ILE A 221 -5.40 3.66 -13.86
C ILE A 221 -6.46 2.90 -14.67
N MET A 222 -7.76 3.03 -14.35
CA MET A 222 -8.86 2.43 -15.13
C MET A 222 -8.81 2.78 -16.63
N PRO A 223 -8.47 4.01 -17.05
CA PRO A 223 -8.36 4.35 -18.48
C PRO A 223 -7.30 3.57 -19.25
N LEU A 224 -6.46 2.81 -18.55
CA LEU A 224 -5.40 1.99 -19.11
C LEU A 224 -5.74 0.49 -19.19
N TRP A 225 -6.91 0.09 -18.71
CA TRP A 225 -7.29 -1.32 -18.52
C TRP A 225 -7.19 -2.20 -19.77
N ASP A 226 -7.51 -1.64 -20.92
CA ASP A 226 -7.48 -2.37 -22.18
C ASP A 226 -6.09 -2.43 -22.81
N LYS A 227 -5.11 -1.68 -22.27
CA LYS A 227 -3.78 -1.53 -22.85
C LYS A 227 -2.72 -2.35 -22.15
N PHE A 228 -2.83 -2.53 -20.83
CA PHE A 228 -1.79 -3.17 -20.04
C PHE A 228 -2.31 -4.39 -19.31
N THR A 229 -1.40 -5.19 -18.74
CA THR A 229 -1.81 -6.34 -17.95
C THR A 229 -2.19 -5.92 -16.54
N TYR A 230 -3.37 -6.34 -16.10
CA TYR A 230 -3.85 -6.13 -14.75
C TYR A 230 -3.87 -7.43 -13.98
N VAL A 231 -3.28 -7.39 -12.80
CA VAL A 231 -3.30 -8.47 -11.84
C VAL A 231 -3.85 -7.92 -10.54
N ARG A 232 -5.08 -8.29 -10.22
CA ARG A 232 -5.60 -8.10 -8.87
C ARG A 232 -5.04 -9.23 -8.02
N LEU A 233 -4.27 -8.89 -6.99
CA LEU A 233 -3.94 -9.88 -5.98
C LEU A 233 -5.26 -10.25 -5.30
N ASN A 234 -5.72 -11.48 -5.49
CA ASN A 234 -7.01 -11.90 -4.96
C ASN A 234 -6.96 -11.80 -3.44
N LYS A 235 -8.00 -11.18 -2.87
CA LYS A 235 -8.24 -11.24 -1.44
C LYS A 235 -8.37 -12.71 -1.06
N ILE A 236 -7.55 -13.15 -0.11
CA ILE A 236 -7.70 -14.47 0.49
C ILE A 236 -9.12 -14.54 1.07
N LYS A 237 -9.99 -15.37 0.48
CA LYS A 237 -11.35 -15.51 0.98
C LYS A 237 -11.35 -16.42 2.20
N ASN A 238 -12.37 -16.23 3.00
CA ASN A 238 -12.70 -17.09 4.13
C ASN A 238 -12.80 -18.57 3.73
N GLU A 239 -13.37 -18.83 2.55
CA GLU A 239 -13.50 -20.17 1.98
C GLU A 239 -12.14 -20.76 1.56
N ASP A 240 -11.21 -19.95 1.06
CA ASP A 240 -9.86 -20.40 0.69
C ASP A 240 -9.10 -20.87 1.95
N ILE A 241 -9.23 -20.12 3.05
CA ILE A 241 -8.68 -20.48 4.35
C ILE A 241 -9.35 -21.75 4.87
N ALA A 242 -10.67 -21.86 4.81
CA ALA A 242 -11.41 -23.03 5.30
C ALA A 242 -11.08 -24.31 4.50
N ASN A 243 -11.03 -24.23 3.17
CA ASN A 243 -10.67 -25.34 2.29
C ASN A 243 -9.21 -25.77 2.48
N LEU A 244 -8.31 -24.82 2.70
CA LEU A 244 -6.92 -25.09 3.00
C LEU A 244 -6.75 -25.77 4.37
N ILE A 245 -7.40 -25.25 5.39
CA ILE A 245 -7.43 -25.86 6.72
C ILE A 245 -7.93 -27.31 6.61
N LYS A 246 -9.03 -27.58 5.90
CA LYS A 246 -9.52 -28.95 5.62
C LYS A 246 -8.47 -29.84 4.93
N ARG A 247 -7.79 -29.35 3.88
CA ARG A 247 -6.73 -30.10 3.17
C ARG A 247 -5.51 -30.38 4.05
N THR A 248 -5.07 -29.38 4.80
CA THR A 248 -3.90 -29.46 5.69
C THR A 248 -4.16 -30.40 6.87
N ILE A 249 -5.41 -30.77 7.16
CA ILE A 249 -5.73 -31.75 8.21
C ILE A 249 -5.95 -33.16 7.68
N ASN A 250 -6.31 -33.32 6.41
CA ASN A 250 -6.33 -34.62 5.74
C ASN A 250 -4.91 -35.09 5.39
N ASP A 251 -4.01 -34.16 5.08
CA ASP A 251 -2.56 -34.41 5.07
C ASP A 251 -2.00 -34.29 6.50
N GLU A 252 -0.93 -35.02 6.84
CA GLU A 252 -0.35 -35.23 8.19
C GLU A 252 0.17 -33.98 8.95
N PHE A 253 -0.45 -32.82 8.87
CA PHE A 253 -0.06 -31.66 9.66
C PHE A 253 -0.69 -31.72 11.06
N ALA A 254 0.00 -32.41 11.96
CA ALA A 254 -0.26 -32.28 13.38
C ALA A 254 0.17 -30.88 13.85
N PHE A 255 -0.80 -29.95 13.94
CA PHE A 255 -0.58 -28.70 14.66
C PHE A 255 -0.71 -28.97 16.17
N THR A 256 0.32 -28.62 16.93
CA THR A 256 0.20 -28.52 18.39
C THR A 256 -0.65 -27.30 18.75
N GLU A 257 -1.26 -27.29 19.93
CA GLU A 257 -2.04 -26.14 20.43
C GLU A 257 -1.23 -24.83 20.36
N ARG A 258 0.04 -24.89 20.81
CA ARG A 258 0.97 -23.76 20.74
C ARG A 258 1.27 -23.33 19.30
N GLY A 259 1.37 -24.28 18.38
CA GLY A 259 1.50 -24.00 16.94
C GLY A 259 0.29 -23.24 16.42
N LEU A 260 -0.92 -23.72 16.72
CA LEU A 260 -2.17 -23.07 16.32
C LEU A 260 -2.32 -21.66 16.94
N GLN A 261 -1.91 -21.46 18.19
CA GLN A 261 -1.93 -20.13 18.82
C GLN A 261 -0.92 -19.17 18.16
N LEU A 262 0.28 -19.64 17.85
CA LEU A 262 1.28 -18.88 17.11
C LEU A 262 0.80 -18.56 15.69
N PHE A 263 0.11 -19.49 15.03
CA PHE A 263 -0.55 -19.28 13.74
C PHE A 263 -1.48 -18.08 13.77
N CYS A 264 -2.44 -18.12 14.69
CA CYS A 264 -3.49 -17.13 14.81
C CYS A 264 -2.91 -15.76 15.20
N ARG A 265 -1.93 -15.73 16.11
CA ARG A 265 -1.19 -14.52 16.47
C ARG A 265 -0.44 -13.95 15.27
N LYS A 266 0.22 -14.80 14.46
CA LYS A 266 1.01 -14.36 13.31
C LYS A 266 0.12 -13.89 12.17
N MET A 267 -0.95 -14.62 11.83
CA MET A 267 -1.95 -14.19 10.85
C MET A 267 -2.60 -12.86 11.25
N ARG A 268 -2.90 -12.67 12.53
CA ARG A 268 -3.42 -11.41 13.06
C ARG A 268 -2.39 -10.27 13.06
N SER A 269 -1.13 -10.57 13.37
CA SER A 269 -0.03 -9.60 13.27
C SER A 269 0.24 -9.19 11.82
N ILE A 270 0.00 -10.08 10.86
CA ILE A 270 0.28 -9.89 9.43
C ILE A 270 -0.89 -9.15 8.75
N TYR A 271 -2.12 -9.60 8.95
CA TYR A 271 -3.32 -9.10 8.27
C TYR A 271 -4.16 -8.14 9.13
N GLY A 272 -3.69 -7.79 10.33
CA GLY A 272 -4.38 -6.87 11.22
C GLY A 272 -5.83 -7.27 11.52
N ASN A 273 -6.73 -6.30 11.51
CA ASN A 273 -8.16 -6.48 11.77
C ASN A 273 -8.97 -6.85 10.50
N GLU A 274 -8.31 -7.14 9.36
CA GLU A 274 -8.97 -7.24 8.05
C GLU A 274 -9.38 -8.66 7.66
N ILE A 275 -8.86 -9.69 8.35
CA ILE A 275 -9.42 -11.04 8.35
C ILE A 275 -10.44 -11.13 9.50
N SER A 276 -11.70 -11.38 9.15
CA SER A 276 -12.74 -11.68 10.15
C SER A 276 -12.32 -12.93 10.91
N ALA A 277 -12.11 -12.85 12.23
CA ALA A 277 -11.75 -14.03 13.00
C ALA A 277 -12.84 -15.11 12.93
N THR A 278 -14.10 -14.73 12.74
CA THR A 278 -15.24 -15.65 12.63
C THR A 278 -14.98 -16.83 11.66
N PRO A 279 -14.62 -16.63 10.38
CA PRO A 279 -14.22 -17.71 9.47
C PRO A 279 -13.07 -18.59 9.95
N LEU A 280 -12.04 -17.99 10.56
CA LEU A 280 -10.89 -18.74 11.08
C LEU A 280 -11.33 -19.59 12.28
N ILE A 281 -12.14 -19.03 13.17
CA ILE A 281 -12.75 -19.69 14.33
C ILE A 281 -13.73 -20.78 13.91
N THR A 282 -14.61 -20.52 12.92
CA THR A 282 -15.58 -21.48 12.40
C THR A 282 -14.85 -22.64 11.74
N ALA A 283 -13.86 -22.36 10.88
CA ALA A 283 -13.04 -23.40 10.27
C ALA A 283 -12.26 -24.22 11.31
N LEU A 284 -11.77 -23.60 12.39
CA LEU A 284 -11.10 -24.30 13.50
C LEU A 284 -12.07 -25.06 14.42
N SER A 285 -13.27 -24.52 14.65
CA SER A 285 -14.34 -25.09 15.48
C SER A 285 -14.95 -26.32 14.83
N ASP A 286 -15.30 -26.22 13.54
CA ASP A 286 -15.77 -27.34 12.73
C ASP A 286 -14.74 -28.47 12.73
N LEU A 287 -13.47 -28.12 12.86
CA LEU A 287 -12.35 -29.05 12.91
C LEU A 287 -12.15 -29.77 14.24
N LEU A 288 -12.22 -29.02 15.35
CA LEU A 288 -12.18 -29.57 16.70
C LEU A 288 -13.41 -30.47 16.95
N SER A 289 -14.52 -30.15 16.30
CA SER A 289 -15.73 -30.97 16.24
C SER A 289 -15.51 -32.26 15.45
N PHE A 290 -14.79 -32.19 14.31
CA PHE A 290 -14.48 -33.35 13.45
C PHE A 290 -13.44 -34.30 14.07
N LYS A 291 -12.47 -33.78 14.84
CA LYS A 291 -11.39 -34.58 15.48
C LYS A 291 -11.74 -35.16 16.86
N LYS A 292 -12.94 -34.91 17.38
CA LYS A 292 -13.45 -35.57 18.60
C LYS A 292 -13.54 -37.10 18.49
N THR A 293 -13.32 -37.69 17.32
CA THR A 293 -13.30 -39.15 17.11
C THR A 293 -11.92 -39.81 17.21
N LYS A 294 -10.79 -39.07 17.19
CA LYS A 294 -9.46 -39.66 17.46
C LYS A 294 -8.53 -38.67 18.16
N SER A 295 -8.45 -38.83 19.49
CA SER A 295 -7.35 -38.42 20.40
C SER A 295 -6.51 -37.21 19.96
N LEU A 296 -7.08 -36.02 20.10
CA LEU A 296 -6.30 -34.81 20.39
C LEU A 296 -6.63 -34.42 21.81
N ASN A 297 -5.68 -34.67 22.72
CA ASN A 297 -5.82 -34.31 24.12
C ASN A 297 -5.99 -32.79 24.24
N LYS A 298 -7.27 -32.40 24.40
CA LYS A 298 -7.82 -31.19 24.98
C LYS A 298 -7.13 -29.88 24.57
N ILE A 299 -7.43 -29.41 23.36
CA ILE A 299 -7.52 -27.96 23.13
C ILE A 299 -8.91 -27.54 23.62
N ASP A 300 -8.97 -26.83 24.74
CA ASP A 300 -10.22 -26.30 25.25
C ASP A 300 -10.78 -25.29 24.25
N TYR A 301 -12.01 -25.54 23.80
CA TYR A 301 -12.79 -24.66 22.94
C TYR A 301 -12.83 -23.23 23.50
N GLY A 302 -12.84 -23.11 24.84
CA GLY A 302 -12.77 -21.84 25.56
C GLY A 302 -11.45 -21.09 25.43
N VAL A 303 -10.32 -21.75 25.15
CA VAL A 303 -9.00 -21.10 24.95
C VAL A 303 -8.89 -20.53 23.54
N VAL A 304 -9.37 -21.27 22.54
CA VAL A 304 -9.46 -20.77 21.15
C VAL A 304 -10.46 -19.62 21.08
N LEU A 305 -11.63 -19.77 21.71
CA LEU A 305 -12.58 -18.68 21.86
C LEU A 305 -11.99 -17.51 22.64
N ASN A 306 -11.36 -17.68 23.80
CA ASN A 306 -10.75 -16.57 24.55
C ASN A 306 -9.66 -15.81 23.78
N PHE A 307 -8.89 -16.49 22.94
CA PHE A 307 -7.90 -15.87 22.06
C PHE A 307 -8.54 -15.02 20.94
N PHE A 308 -9.75 -15.39 20.53
CA PHE A 308 -10.53 -14.77 19.47
C PHE A 308 -11.85 -14.14 19.93
N SER A 309 -12.05 -13.97 21.24
CA SER A 309 -13.19 -13.32 21.89
C SER A 309 -12.72 -12.15 22.73
N THR A 310 -11.43 -12.14 23.13
CA THR A 310 -10.69 -10.89 23.42
C THR A 310 -10.62 -9.96 22.21
N SER A 311 -11.16 -10.36 21.06
CA SER A 311 -11.38 -9.54 19.88
C SER A 311 -12.58 -10.12 19.17
N PHE A 312 -13.58 -9.32 18.76
CA PHE A 312 -14.82 -9.74 18.09
C PHE A 312 -16.01 -10.09 19.00
N VAL A 313 -16.69 -9.03 19.45
CA VAL A 313 -18.08 -8.85 19.03
C VAL A 313 -18.03 -7.81 17.91
N LYS A 314 -18.62 -8.08 16.74
CA LYS A 314 -18.86 -7.04 15.71
C LYS A 314 -19.93 -6.11 16.27
N VAL A 315 -19.53 -5.24 17.17
CA VAL A 315 -20.42 -4.22 17.67
C VAL A 315 -20.57 -3.18 16.58
N LYS A 316 -21.75 -3.15 15.95
CA LYS A 316 -22.07 -2.07 15.02
C LYS A 316 -21.94 -0.76 15.78
N PRO A 317 -21.22 0.24 15.25
CA PRO A 317 -21.17 1.53 15.89
C PRO A 317 -22.59 2.05 16.06
N PRO A 318 -22.88 2.72 17.18
CA PRO A 318 -24.21 3.20 17.45
C PRO A 318 -24.65 4.15 16.34
N LYS A 319 -25.89 3.97 15.86
CA LYS A 319 -26.44 4.78 14.77
C LYS A 319 -26.95 6.12 15.33
N PRO A 320 -26.69 7.25 14.65
CA PRO A 320 -27.32 8.51 14.98
C PRO A 320 -28.84 8.38 14.85
N LYS A 321 -29.59 8.94 15.81
CA LYS A 321 -31.03 9.10 15.65
C LYS A 321 -31.32 10.15 14.57
N PRO A 322 -32.31 9.94 13.70
CA PRO A 322 -32.73 10.98 12.77
C PRO A 322 -33.24 12.20 13.54
N PRO A 323 -33.04 13.42 13.03
CA PRO A 323 -33.59 14.61 13.65
C PRO A 323 -35.13 14.52 13.65
N SER A 324 -35.74 14.60 14.84
CA SER A 324 -37.20 14.74 14.97
C SER A 324 -37.63 16.12 14.47
N LYS A 325 -38.74 16.18 13.69
CA LYS A 325 -39.32 17.44 13.20
C LYS A 325 -39.43 18.46 14.34
N GLY A 326 -38.72 19.58 14.21
CA GLY A 326 -38.85 20.75 15.10
C GLY A 326 -38.03 20.74 16.39
N LYS A 327 -37.30 19.67 16.74
CA LYS A 327 -36.36 19.67 17.88
C LYS A 327 -35.10 18.88 17.53
N SER A 328 -33.95 19.55 17.57
CA SER A 328 -32.64 18.90 17.45
C SER A 328 -32.49 17.83 18.54
N PRO A 329 -32.06 16.60 18.23
CA PRO A 329 -31.40 15.81 19.25
C PRO A 329 -30.10 16.57 19.57
N TYR A 330 -30.06 17.30 20.70
CA TYR A 330 -28.90 18.04 21.18
C TYR A 330 -27.63 17.32 20.75
N PHE A 331 -26.84 17.88 19.83
CA PHE A 331 -25.65 17.18 19.34
C PHE A 331 -24.75 16.77 20.50
N GLY A 332 -24.72 17.57 21.58
CA GLY A 332 -24.10 17.21 22.85
C GLY A 332 -24.62 15.91 23.47
N ASN A 333 -25.93 15.76 23.60
CA ASN A 333 -26.51 14.56 24.20
C ASN A 333 -26.36 13.36 23.26
N GLU A 334 -26.44 13.57 21.94
CA GLU A 334 -26.27 12.51 20.97
C GLU A 334 -24.81 12.07 20.85
N ILE A 335 -23.85 13.00 20.81
CA ILE A 335 -22.41 12.66 20.81
C ILE A 335 -22.01 12.01 22.13
N GLU A 336 -22.59 12.43 23.27
CA GLU A 336 -22.36 11.79 24.57
C GLU A 336 -22.97 10.39 24.64
N ARG A 337 -24.20 10.20 24.14
CA ARG A 337 -24.83 8.89 24.01
C ARG A 337 -23.98 7.98 23.12
N LEU A 338 -23.64 8.43 21.92
CA LEU A 338 -22.85 7.66 20.95
C LEU A 338 -21.44 7.34 21.49
N THR A 339 -20.80 8.29 22.17
CA THR A 339 -19.48 8.09 22.80
C THR A 339 -19.56 7.10 23.96
N THR A 340 -20.58 7.22 24.82
CA THR A 340 -20.83 6.30 25.94
C THR A 340 -21.16 4.90 25.44
N GLU A 341 -21.97 4.77 24.39
CA GLU A 341 -22.27 3.50 23.74
C GLU A 341 -21.02 2.90 23.10
N CYS A 342 -20.16 3.68 22.42
CA CYS A 342 -18.87 3.19 21.95
C CYS A 342 -18.02 2.61 23.09
N TRP A 343 -17.91 3.30 24.24
CA TRP A 343 -17.13 2.82 25.38
C TRP A 343 -17.70 1.56 26.03
N LYS A 344 -19.03 1.49 26.21
CA LYS A 344 -19.72 0.27 26.70
C LYS A 344 -19.46 -0.94 25.82
N LEU A 345 -19.14 -0.70 24.56
CA LEU A 345 -18.91 -1.70 23.53
C LEU A 345 -17.41 -1.93 23.25
N GLY A 346 -16.52 -1.31 24.03
CA GLY A 346 -15.07 -1.42 23.88
C GLY A 346 -14.51 -0.77 22.62
N LEU A 347 -15.23 0.16 21.99
CA LEU A 347 -14.85 0.84 20.75
C LEU A 347 -14.24 2.21 21.03
N ASP A 348 -13.16 2.56 20.32
CA ASP A 348 -12.61 3.94 20.32
C ASP A 348 -13.56 4.87 19.54
N PRO A 349 -14.21 5.85 20.20
CA PRO A 349 -15.15 6.76 19.54
C PRO A 349 -14.50 7.59 18.42
N ASN A 350 -13.19 7.85 18.48
CA ASN A 350 -12.47 8.58 17.42
C ASN A 350 -12.26 7.75 16.16
N LYS A 351 -12.58 6.46 16.18
CA LYS A 351 -12.44 5.57 15.03
C LYS A 351 -13.79 5.01 14.60
N ALA A 352 -14.66 4.73 15.57
CA ALA A 352 -15.92 4.03 15.37
C ALA A 352 -17.10 4.95 14.98
N LEU A 353 -17.10 6.23 15.37
CA LEU A 353 -18.22 7.11 15.05
C LEU A 353 -18.26 7.50 13.56
N PRO A 354 -19.47 7.78 13.00
CA PRO A 354 -19.61 8.32 11.66
C PRO A 354 -18.81 9.60 11.45
N TYR A 355 -18.38 9.83 10.21
CA TYR A 355 -17.42 10.86 9.83
C TYR A 355 -17.71 12.27 10.40
N PRO A 356 -18.95 12.79 10.39
CA PRO A 356 -19.23 14.10 10.97
C PRO A 356 -18.99 14.17 12.49
N PHE A 357 -19.46 13.18 13.25
CA PHE A 357 -19.29 13.13 14.71
C PHE A 357 -17.84 12.90 15.12
N ARG A 358 -17.13 12.01 14.40
CA ARG A 358 -15.71 11.74 14.62
C ARG A 358 -14.85 12.98 14.43
N CYS A 359 -15.12 13.75 13.37
CA CYS A 359 -14.37 14.98 13.08
C CYS A 359 -14.56 16.01 14.21
N VAL A 360 -15.79 16.24 14.66
CA VAL A 360 -16.08 17.16 15.77
C VAL A 360 -15.42 16.70 17.07
N LEU A 361 -15.54 15.41 17.42
CA LEU A 361 -14.92 14.85 18.64
C LEU A 361 -13.40 15.05 18.66
N TRP A 362 -12.75 14.83 17.52
CA TRP A 362 -11.31 15.02 17.36
C TRP A 362 -10.89 16.47 17.61
N HIS A 363 -11.63 17.43 17.06
CA HIS A 363 -11.37 18.86 17.29
C HIS A 363 -11.68 19.29 18.74
N MET A 364 -12.70 18.70 19.39
CA MET A 364 -13.00 18.96 20.80
C MET A 364 -11.87 18.49 21.72
N ARG A 365 -11.36 17.26 21.54
CA ARG A 365 -10.27 16.72 22.36
C ARG A 365 -8.96 17.49 22.23
N ARG A 366 -8.70 18.05 21.05
CA ARG A 366 -7.52 18.90 20.80
C ARG A 366 -7.66 20.32 21.35
N GLY A 367 -8.81 20.65 21.95
CA GLY A 367 -9.12 22.01 22.40
C GLY A 367 -9.23 23.01 21.26
N ASN A 368 -9.51 22.54 20.04
CA ASN A 368 -9.69 23.41 18.88
C ASN A 368 -11.08 24.03 18.87
N ILE A 369 -12.07 23.28 19.36
CA ILE A 369 -13.43 23.75 19.56
C ILE A 369 -13.96 23.32 20.92
N LYS A 370 -14.88 24.11 21.49
CA LYS A 370 -15.62 23.79 22.70
C LYS A 370 -17.10 23.82 22.40
N TYR A 371 -17.80 22.77 22.80
CA TYR A 371 -19.25 22.70 22.72
C TYR A 371 -19.86 23.26 24.00
N ASN A 372 -20.84 24.16 23.88
CA ASN A 372 -21.64 24.65 24.99
C ASN A 372 -22.99 23.92 24.98
N LYS A 373 -23.23 23.10 26.02
CA LYS A 373 -24.46 22.31 26.15
C LYS A 373 -25.71 23.16 26.34
N ASN A 374 -25.62 24.26 27.09
CA ASN A 374 -26.77 25.06 27.51
C ASN A 374 -27.36 25.88 26.35
N GLY A 375 -26.56 26.17 25.32
CA GLY A 375 -27.01 26.94 24.15
C GLY A 375 -26.91 26.20 22.81
N ASP A 376 -26.53 24.92 22.83
CA ASP A 376 -26.31 24.09 21.63
C ASP A 376 -25.50 24.81 20.53
N PHE A 377 -24.27 25.22 20.89
CA PHE A 377 -23.35 25.88 19.98
C PHE A 377 -21.89 25.46 20.19
N PHE A 378 -21.09 25.57 19.14
CA PHE A 378 -19.64 25.42 19.20
C PHE A 378 -18.93 26.78 19.19
N VAL A 379 -17.84 26.86 19.94
CA VAL A 379 -16.90 27.98 19.92
C VAL A 379 -15.56 27.47 19.44
N ILE A 380 -14.98 28.13 18.44
CA ILE A 380 -13.58 27.85 18.04
C ILE A 380 -12.65 28.50 19.08
N GLN A 381 -11.79 27.69 19.71
CA GLN A 381 -10.91 28.13 20.79
C GLN A 381 -9.46 28.36 20.34
N ARG A 382 -9.04 27.76 19.22
CA ARG A 382 -7.69 27.89 18.66
C ARG A 382 -7.74 28.25 17.20
N TYR A 383 -6.72 28.96 16.73
CA TYR A 383 -6.54 29.22 15.31
C TYR A 383 -6.36 27.90 14.56
N LEU A 384 -7.23 27.64 13.59
CA LEU A 384 -7.16 26.48 12.71
C LEU A 384 -6.58 26.91 11.37
N GLY A 385 -5.71 26.09 10.79
CA GLY A 385 -5.26 26.31 9.41
C GLY A 385 -6.44 26.31 8.43
N LEU A 386 -6.34 27.05 7.33
CA LEU A 386 -7.44 27.26 6.36
C LEU A 386 -8.12 25.96 5.89
N LEU A 387 -7.33 24.91 5.64
CA LEU A 387 -7.84 23.60 5.21
C LEU A 387 -8.60 22.86 6.32
N GLU A 388 -8.10 22.91 7.56
CA GLU A 388 -8.75 22.31 8.71
C GLU A 388 -10.04 23.04 9.05
N PHE A 389 -10.03 24.37 8.99
CA PHE A 389 -11.22 25.20 9.14
C PHE A 389 -12.29 24.87 8.09
N LYS A 390 -11.93 24.75 6.80
CA LYS A 390 -12.87 24.38 5.73
C LYS A 390 -13.49 23.00 5.95
N LYS A 391 -12.70 22.01 6.40
CA LYS A 391 -13.19 20.66 6.71
C LYS A 391 -14.18 20.67 7.88
N LEU A 392 -13.81 21.33 8.97
CA LEU A 392 -14.66 21.44 10.15
C LEU A 392 -15.95 22.23 9.85
N ALA A 393 -15.86 23.32 9.10
CA ALA A 393 -17.00 24.11 8.65
C ALA A 393 -17.99 23.28 7.84
N ARG A 394 -17.50 22.47 6.89
CA ARG A 394 -18.35 21.56 6.11
C ARG A 394 -19.06 20.55 7.01
N VAL A 395 -18.35 19.93 7.94
CA VAL A 395 -18.91 18.96 8.88
C VAL A 395 -19.97 19.59 9.78
N LEU A 396 -19.72 20.79 10.32
CA LEU A 396 -20.69 21.51 11.15
C LEU A 396 -21.95 21.87 10.34
N ASN A 397 -21.80 22.29 9.08
CA ASN A 397 -22.93 22.52 8.18
C ASN A 397 -23.73 21.23 7.89
N GLU A 398 -23.05 20.08 7.68
CA GLU A 398 -23.69 18.77 7.48
C GLU A 398 -24.50 18.35 8.73
N LEU A 399 -24.05 18.77 9.92
CA LEU A 399 -24.72 18.56 11.20
C LEU A 399 -25.80 19.61 11.52
N GLY A 400 -26.04 20.58 10.63
CA GLY A 400 -27.07 21.62 10.80
C GLY A 400 -26.62 22.84 11.61
N TYR A 401 -25.32 23.04 11.85
CA TYR A 401 -24.80 24.24 12.50
C TYR A 401 -24.41 25.30 11.49
N LYS A 402 -24.76 26.56 11.76
CA LYS A 402 -24.36 27.73 10.96
C LYS A 402 -23.45 28.64 11.76
N LYS A 403 -22.43 29.18 11.08
CA LYS A 403 -21.52 30.17 11.68
C LYS A 403 -22.26 31.49 11.91
N THR A 404 -22.25 31.98 13.13
CA THR A 404 -22.71 33.32 13.46
C THR A 404 -21.60 34.33 13.08
N PRO A 405 -21.90 35.32 12.22
CA PRO A 405 -20.94 36.35 11.83
C PRO A 405 -20.32 37.05 13.05
N GLY A 406 -19.03 37.38 12.99
CA GLY A 406 -18.34 38.17 14.01
C GLY A 406 -18.07 37.50 15.36
N THR A 407 -18.66 36.33 15.67
CA THR A 407 -18.59 35.76 17.03
C THR A 407 -17.77 34.48 17.15
N GLY A 408 -17.35 33.88 16.03
CA GLY A 408 -16.67 32.57 16.02
C GLY A 408 -17.55 31.41 16.51
N LYS A 409 -18.84 31.66 16.78
CA LYS A 409 -19.82 30.69 17.24
C LYS A 409 -20.47 29.97 16.06
N TRP A 410 -20.79 28.71 16.26
CA TRP A 410 -21.58 27.90 15.34
C TRP A 410 -22.82 27.44 16.06
N VAL A 411 -23.98 27.97 15.68
CA VAL A 411 -25.26 27.74 16.35
C VAL A 411 -26.08 26.78 15.51
N PHE A 412 -26.79 25.85 16.17
CA PHE A 412 -27.70 24.97 15.47
C PHE A 412 -28.80 25.77 14.76
N SER A 413 -28.95 25.55 13.46
CA SER A 413 -29.98 26.16 12.63
C SER A 413 -30.53 25.04 11.75
N PRO A 414 -31.66 24.40 12.14
CA PRO A 414 -32.24 23.36 11.32
C PRO A 414 -32.51 23.95 9.93
N LYS A 415 -32.17 23.18 8.88
CA LYS A 415 -32.61 23.54 7.53
C LYS A 415 -34.15 23.60 7.57
N ASN A 416 -34.72 24.71 7.11
CA ASN A 416 -36.15 24.79 6.80
C ASN A 416 -36.54 23.65 5.87
#